data_AF-A0A662PSR0-F1
#
_entry.id   AF-A0A662PSR0-F1
#
_cell.length_a   1.000
_cell.length_b   1.000
_cell.length_c   1.000
_cell.angle_alpha   90.00
_cell.angle_beta   90.00
_cell.angle_gamma   90.00
#
_symmetry.space_group_name_H-M   'P 1'
#
loop_
_entity.id
_entity.type
_entity.pdbx_description
1 polymer ?
#
loop_
_entity_poly.entity_id
_entity_poly.type
_entity_poly.pdbx_seq_one_letter_code
_entity_poly.pdbx_strand_id
1 'polypeptide(L)'
;MPKWYLERGHEAYAKLMEYVRQNPFYAVAYAAAQGVSAPYEVQLRAVEELAMQDPAELADNPSLAEEIFEKVGAIDRERRAKVMARGARCYLEICGPDPEKCLTDQETRLALADCMFPPDPRIKGEYEGGKKSRDLLLLMLGDPEAVPVDRHVDRWICKVAKLYCPTKHEPGGRIPPSEYQKVQEAVRNVAEACGTTPGEMMVSAWVYGMCHSRIKRTKFPIVDDYYIYCQPTLEEWTEENWG
;
A
#
# COMPACT_ATOMS: atom_id res chain seq x y z
N MET A 1 4.99 14.78 -13.08
CA MET A 1 4.00 15.05 -12.01
C MET A 1 4.22 16.49 -11.56
N PRO A 2 3.17 17.30 -11.28
CA PRO A 2 3.37 18.64 -10.72
C PRO A 2 4.04 18.57 -9.33
N LYS A 3 4.94 19.52 -9.03
CA LYS A 3 5.75 19.55 -7.79
C LYS A 3 4.90 19.44 -6.51
N TRP A 4 3.78 20.15 -6.47
CA TRP A 4 2.80 20.08 -5.38
C TRP A 4 2.39 18.64 -4.99
N TYR A 5 2.11 17.78 -5.98
CA TYR A 5 1.69 16.40 -5.71
C TYR A 5 2.83 15.50 -5.24
N LEU A 6 4.07 15.85 -5.60
CA LEU A 6 5.26 15.17 -5.09
C LEU A 6 5.46 15.51 -3.61
N GLU A 7 5.40 16.79 -3.26
CA GLU A 7 5.50 17.26 -1.86
C GLU A 7 4.39 16.68 -0.97
N ARG A 8 3.14 16.68 -1.47
CA ARG A 8 2.01 16.06 -0.77
C ARG A 8 2.14 14.55 -0.63
N GLY A 9 2.73 13.88 -1.61
CA GLY A 9 3.04 12.45 -1.54
C GLY A 9 4.14 12.15 -0.52
N HIS A 10 5.18 12.98 -0.44
CA HIS A 10 6.22 12.90 0.59
C HIS A 10 5.65 13.07 1.99
N GLU A 11 4.80 14.07 2.19
CA GLU A 11 4.10 14.28 3.46
C GLU A 11 3.23 13.08 3.84
N ALA A 12 2.44 12.54 2.89
CA ALA A 12 1.62 11.37 3.11
C ALA A 12 2.46 10.13 3.48
N TYR A 13 3.56 9.90 2.78
CA TYR A 13 4.46 8.78 3.05
C TYR A 13 5.12 8.92 4.43
N ALA A 14 5.62 10.11 4.78
CA ALA A 14 6.24 10.36 6.07
C ALA A 14 5.27 10.12 7.24
N LYS A 15 4.03 10.63 7.15
CA LYS A 15 2.97 10.42 8.14
C LYS A 15 2.59 8.94 8.26
N LEU A 16 2.48 8.24 7.13
CA LEU A 16 2.20 6.81 7.10
C LEU A 16 3.29 6.01 7.81
N MET A 17 4.57 6.32 7.53
CA MET A 17 5.69 5.65 8.18
C MET A 17 5.77 5.97 9.68
N GLU A 18 5.48 7.21 10.08
CA GLU A 18 5.41 7.58 11.49
C GLU A 18 4.33 6.80 12.25
N TYR A 19 3.16 6.62 11.64
CA TYR A 19 2.11 5.80 12.21
C TYR A 19 2.53 4.32 12.33
N VAL A 20 3.12 3.76 11.27
CA VAL A 20 3.62 2.37 11.29
C VAL A 20 4.74 2.18 12.34
N ARG A 21 5.58 3.18 12.60
CA ARG A 21 6.58 3.11 13.69
C ARG A 21 5.93 2.93 15.06
N GLN A 22 4.76 3.53 15.29
CA GLN A 22 4.03 3.40 16.55
C GLN A 22 3.30 2.06 16.66
N ASN A 23 2.88 1.49 15.52
CA ASN A 23 2.24 0.17 15.46
C ASN A 23 2.72 -0.59 14.21
N PRO A 24 3.84 -1.34 14.27
CA PRO A 24 4.36 -2.04 13.10
C PRO A 24 3.41 -3.10 12.54
N PHE A 25 2.55 -3.65 13.40
CA PHE A 25 1.51 -4.61 13.00
C PHE A 25 0.45 -3.99 12.08
N TYR A 26 0.29 -2.66 12.10
CA TYR A 26 -0.55 -1.94 11.15
C TYR A 26 -0.17 -2.23 9.69
N ALA A 27 1.13 -2.40 9.40
CA ALA A 27 1.59 -2.74 8.05
C ALA A 27 1.06 -4.12 7.59
N VAL A 28 1.00 -5.10 8.50
CA VAL A 28 0.46 -6.44 8.25
C VAL A 28 -1.04 -6.35 7.97
N ALA A 29 -1.80 -5.66 8.83
CA ALA A 29 -3.23 -5.43 8.63
C ALA A 29 -3.53 -4.73 7.31
N TYR A 30 -2.74 -3.70 6.96
CA TYR A 30 -2.90 -2.93 5.74
C TYR A 30 -2.67 -3.80 4.50
N ALA A 31 -1.58 -4.59 4.50
CA ALA A 31 -1.28 -5.51 3.42
C ALA A 31 -2.34 -6.63 3.28
N ALA A 32 -2.90 -7.11 4.40
CA ALA A 32 -3.98 -8.09 4.42
C ALA A 32 -5.31 -7.53 3.92
N ALA A 33 -5.61 -6.24 4.09
CA ALA A 33 -6.87 -5.66 3.61
C ALA A 33 -6.89 -5.39 2.09
N GLN A 34 -5.72 -5.26 1.43
CA GLN A 34 -5.61 -4.74 0.05
C GLN A 34 -6.04 -5.69 -1.09
N GLY A 35 -6.76 -6.75 -0.75
CA GLY A 35 -7.52 -7.61 -1.67
C GLY A 35 -9.03 -7.57 -1.47
N VAL A 36 -9.52 -6.76 -0.52
CA VAL A 36 -10.94 -6.61 -0.23
C VAL A 36 -11.59 -5.68 -1.24
N SER A 37 -12.68 -6.11 -1.87
CA SER A 37 -13.45 -5.27 -2.80
C SER A 37 -14.40 -4.33 -2.06
N ALA A 38 -13.86 -3.32 -1.38
CA ALA A 38 -14.60 -2.24 -0.73
C ALA A 38 -14.02 -0.86 -1.10
N PRO A 39 -14.73 0.26 -0.90
CA PRO A 39 -14.14 1.60 -0.99
C PRO A 39 -12.92 1.74 -0.08
N TYR A 40 -11.91 2.51 -0.49
CA TYR A 40 -10.64 2.62 0.23
C TYR A 40 -10.81 3.05 1.70
N GLU A 41 -11.68 4.03 1.95
CA GLU A 41 -12.00 4.51 3.30
C GLU A 41 -12.62 3.41 4.18
N VAL A 42 -13.37 2.51 3.57
CA VAL A 42 -14.01 1.38 4.25
C VAL A 42 -12.99 0.28 4.53
N GLN A 43 -12.02 0.08 3.63
CA GLN A 43 -10.89 -0.80 3.88
C GLN A 43 -10.03 -0.30 5.03
N LEU A 44 -9.74 1.00 5.12
CA LEU A 44 -8.93 1.59 6.19
C LEU A 44 -9.51 1.31 7.58
N ARG A 45 -10.83 1.38 7.74
CA ARG A 45 -11.49 1.02 9.01
C ARG A 45 -11.24 -0.42 9.42
N ALA A 46 -11.29 -1.37 8.47
CA ALA A 46 -10.94 -2.75 8.76
C ALA A 46 -9.47 -2.91 9.11
N VAL A 47 -8.57 -2.16 8.45
CA VAL A 47 -7.14 -2.17 8.79
C VAL A 47 -6.93 -1.72 10.23
N GLU A 48 -7.56 -0.63 10.63
CA GLU A 48 -7.46 -0.09 11.99
C GLU A 48 -8.03 -1.07 13.02
N GLU A 49 -9.22 -1.62 12.78
CA GLU A 49 -9.83 -2.62 13.66
C GLU A 49 -8.95 -3.87 13.80
N LEU A 50 -8.34 -4.35 12.71
CA LEU A 50 -7.38 -5.45 12.72
C LEU A 50 -6.09 -5.12 13.46
N ALA A 51 -5.53 -3.92 13.25
CA ALA A 51 -4.27 -3.50 13.84
C ALA A 51 -4.36 -3.24 15.35
N MET A 52 -5.58 -3.11 15.88
CA MET A 52 -5.86 -3.02 17.32
C MET A 52 -6.06 -4.38 18.00
N GLN A 53 -6.21 -5.46 17.25
CA GLN A 53 -6.32 -6.80 17.82
C GLN A 53 -4.94 -7.32 18.27
N ASP A 54 -4.95 -8.26 19.22
CA ASP A 54 -3.76 -9.03 19.55
C ASP A 54 -3.36 -9.90 18.33
N PRO A 55 -2.12 -9.78 17.81
CA PRO A 55 -1.65 -10.65 16.75
C PRO A 55 -1.77 -12.15 17.09
N ALA A 56 -1.63 -12.54 18.36
CA ALA A 56 -1.77 -13.94 18.76
C ALA A 56 -3.21 -14.45 18.56
N GLU A 57 -4.19 -13.62 18.91
CA GLU A 57 -5.61 -13.96 18.71
C GLU A 57 -5.95 -14.08 17.22
N LEU A 58 -5.46 -13.15 16.39
CA LEU A 58 -5.66 -13.21 14.94
C LEU A 58 -4.95 -14.42 14.29
N ALA A 59 -3.81 -14.85 14.84
CA ALA A 59 -3.05 -16.00 14.33
C ALA A 59 -3.76 -17.35 14.58
N ASP A 60 -4.47 -17.45 15.71
CA ASP A 60 -5.16 -18.65 16.16
C ASP A 60 -6.63 -18.70 15.76
N ASN A 61 -7.27 -17.54 15.58
CA ASN A 61 -8.68 -17.43 15.21
C ASN A 61 -8.90 -16.62 13.92
N PRO A 62 -8.78 -17.24 12.74
CA PRO A 62 -9.06 -16.58 11.46
C PRO A 62 -10.48 -16.00 11.36
N SER A 63 -11.45 -16.54 12.11
CA SER A 63 -12.85 -16.07 12.08
C SER A 63 -12.97 -14.63 12.57
N LEU A 64 -12.12 -14.20 13.53
CA LEU A 64 -12.11 -12.82 14.01
C LEU A 64 -11.79 -11.84 12.86
N ALA A 65 -10.77 -12.16 12.06
CA ALA A 65 -10.43 -11.34 10.89
C ALA A 65 -11.55 -11.39 9.83
N GLU A 66 -12.20 -12.54 9.66
CA GLU A 66 -13.32 -12.67 8.73
C GLU A 66 -14.50 -11.78 9.14
N GLU A 67 -14.88 -11.76 10.42
CA GLU A 67 -15.95 -10.91 10.96
C GLU A 67 -15.65 -9.42 10.75
N ILE A 68 -14.41 -8.99 10.99
CA ILE A 68 -13.99 -7.60 10.75
C ILE A 68 -14.12 -7.26 9.25
N PHE A 69 -13.66 -8.16 8.37
CA PHE A 69 -13.82 -7.98 6.93
C PHE A 69 -15.31 -7.99 6.49
N GLU A 70 -16.15 -8.81 7.12
CA GLU A 70 -17.58 -8.86 6.83
C GLU A 70 -18.28 -7.53 7.16
N LYS A 71 -17.96 -6.91 8.31
CA LYS A 71 -18.51 -5.60 8.72
C LYS A 71 -18.29 -4.51 7.67
N VAL A 72 -17.17 -4.58 6.95
CA VAL A 72 -16.82 -3.60 5.90
C VAL A 72 -17.29 -4.01 4.50
N GLY A 73 -18.09 -5.08 4.39
CA GLY A 73 -18.66 -5.55 3.13
C GLY A 73 -17.64 -6.24 2.21
N ALA A 74 -16.62 -6.87 2.77
CA ALA A 74 -15.55 -7.47 1.99
C ALA A 74 -16.00 -8.68 1.16
N ILE A 75 -15.77 -8.60 -0.15
CA ILE A 75 -15.73 -9.79 -1.03
C ILE A 75 -14.39 -10.51 -0.80
N ASP A 76 -14.39 -11.85 -0.88
CA ASP A 76 -13.23 -12.72 -0.59
C ASP A 76 -12.73 -12.66 0.87
N ARG A 77 -13.60 -12.27 1.82
CA ARG A 77 -13.27 -12.15 3.25
C ARG A 77 -12.58 -13.38 3.84
N GLU A 78 -13.08 -14.58 3.58
CA GLU A 78 -12.51 -15.83 4.11
C GLU A 78 -11.05 -16.00 3.66
N ARG A 79 -10.78 -15.70 2.39
CA ARG A 79 -9.43 -15.77 1.83
C ARG A 79 -8.51 -14.72 2.44
N ARG A 80 -8.99 -13.49 2.64
CA ARG A 80 -8.18 -12.42 3.25
C ARG A 80 -7.99 -12.62 4.75
N ALA A 81 -8.95 -13.21 5.44
CA ALA A 81 -8.84 -13.63 6.83
C ALA A 81 -7.71 -14.68 7.02
N LYS A 82 -7.61 -15.66 6.10
CA LYS A 82 -6.48 -16.61 6.10
C LYS A 82 -5.13 -15.93 5.88
N VAL A 83 -5.08 -14.92 5.00
CA VAL A 83 -3.86 -14.10 4.80
C VAL A 83 -3.51 -13.30 6.06
N MET A 84 -4.52 -12.74 6.73
CA MET A 84 -4.34 -11.99 7.98
C MET A 84 -3.81 -12.90 9.10
N ALA A 85 -4.43 -14.07 9.31
CA ALA A 85 -3.99 -15.04 10.32
C ALA A 85 -2.54 -15.51 10.07
N ARG A 86 -2.19 -15.79 8.80
CA ARG A 86 -0.80 -16.08 8.42
C ARG A 86 0.13 -14.91 8.71
N GLY A 87 -0.26 -13.69 8.32
CA GLY A 87 0.52 -12.48 8.60
C GLY A 87 0.77 -12.26 10.09
N ALA A 88 -0.24 -12.51 10.93
CA ALA A 88 -0.12 -12.41 12.38
C ALA A 88 0.84 -13.45 12.96
N ARG A 89 0.76 -14.70 12.51
CA ARG A 89 1.72 -15.74 12.89
C ARG A 89 3.15 -15.40 12.48
N CYS A 90 3.34 -14.99 11.23
CA CYS A 90 4.65 -14.58 10.71
C CYS A 90 5.22 -13.39 11.48
N TYR A 91 4.38 -12.41 11.82
CA TYR A 91 4.78 -11.25 12.60
C TYR A 91 5.29 -11.64 13.98
N LEU A 92 4.58 -12.54 14.68
CA LEU A 92 5.01 -13.05 15.98
C LEU A 92 6.28 -13.90 15.91
N GLU A 93 6.46 -14.67 14.85
CA GLU A 93 7.65 -15.51 14.66
C GLU A 93 8.90 -14.69 14.30
N ILE A 94 8.73 -13.66 13.46
CA ILE A 94 9.85 -12.94 12.83
C ILE A 94 10.17 -11.64 13.55
N CYS A 95 9.16 -10.82 13.86
CA CYS A 95 9.35 -9.60 14.64
C CYS A 95 9.32 -9.92 16.15
N GLY A 96 8.39 -10.79 16.55
CA GLY A 96 8.24 -11.27 17.92
C GLY A 96 8.17 -10.15 18.95
N PRO A 97 8.90 -10.24 20.08
CA PRO A 97 8.86 -9.25 21.13
C PRO A 97 9.58 -7.93 20.78
N ASP A 98 10.25 -7.86 19.62
CA ASP A 98 10.97 -6.67 19.15
C ASP A 98 10.44 -6.20 17.77
N PRO A 99 9.23 -5.60 17.74
CA PRO A 99 8.61 -5.08 16.52
C PRO A 99 9.49 -4.15 15.68
N GLU A 100 10.40 -3.42 16.30
CA GLU A 100 11.24 -2.40 15.65
C GLU A 100 12.18 -3.04 14.61
N LYS A 101 12.59 -4.30 14.80
CA LYS A 101 13.43 -5.02 13.82
C LYS A 101 12.78 -5.12 12.46
N CYS A 102 11.47 -5.28 12.39
CA CYS A 102 10.74 -5.32 11.12
C CYS A 102 10.72 -3.97 10.38
N LEU A 103 11.09 -2.88 11.06
CA LEU A 103 11.23 -1.55 10.50
C LEU A 103 12.68 -1.20 10.15
N THR A 104 13.64 -1.62 10.98
CA THR A 104 15.04 -1.19 10.84
C THR A 104 15.92 -2.20 10.11
N ASP A 105 15.57 -3.49 10.14
CA ASP A 105 16.37 -4.55 9.55
C ASP A 105 15.75 -5.06 8.24
N GLN A 106 16.52 -4.93 7.14
CA GLN A 106 16.02 -5.27 5.81
C GLN A 106 15.76 -6.77 5.66
N GLU A 107 16.60 -7.63 6.24
CA GLU A 107 16.44 -9.08 6.13
C GLU A 107 15.18 -9.54 6.86
N THR A 108 14.95 -9.02 8.07
CA THR A 108 13.75 -9.28 8.88
C THR A 108 12.48 -8.80 8.15
N ARG A 109 12.52 -7.59 7.56
CA ARG A 109 11.40 -7.05 6.77
C ARG A 109 11.06 -7.96 5.58
N LEU A 110 12.08 -8.41 4.84
CA LEU A 110 11.91 -9.32 3.70
C LEU A 110 11.40 -10.69 4.16
N ALA A 111 11.92 -11.23 5.25
CA ALA A 111 11.48 -12.49 5.83
C ALA A 111 9.99 -12.42 6.23
N LEU A 112 9.55 -11.34 6.87
CA LEU A 112 8.13 -11.13 7.20
C LEU A 112 7.27 -11.12 5.93
N ALA A 113 7.71 -10.39 4.90
CA ALA A 113 6.96 -10.29 3.65
C ALA A 113 6.87 -11.63 2.91
N ASP A 114 7.95 -12.42 2.89
CA ASP A 114 7.97 -13.75 2.25
C ASP A 114 7.24 -14.81 3.09
N CYS A 115 7.21 -14.70 4.42
CA CYS A 115 6.40 -15.57 5.26
C CYS A 115 4.90 -15.28 5.07
N MET A 116 4.51 -14.00 5.10
CA MET A 116 3.12 -13.59 4.92
C MET A 116 2.63 -13.78 3.49
N PHE A 117 3.49 -13.63 2.49
CA PHE A 117 3.19 -13.80 1.08
C PHE A 117 4.28 -14.67 0.45
N PRO A 118 4.22 -16.01 0.58
CA PRO A 118 5.25 -16.90 0.07
C PRO A 118 5.32 -16.88 -1.47
N PRO A 119 6.52 -16.98 -2.07
CA PRO A 119 6.66 -17.08 -3.52
C PRO A 119 5.91 -18.28 -4.09
N ASP A 120 5.22 -18.12 -5.22
CA ASP A 120 4.65 -19.28 -5.95
C ASP A 120 5.79 -20.02 -6.67
N PRO A 121 6.06 -21.31 -6.34
CA PRO A 121 7.16 -22.05 -6.96
C PRO A 121 6.96 -22.30 -8.46
N ARG A 122 5.75 -22.11 -8.99
CA ARG A 122 5.39 -22.39 -10.38
C ARG A 122 5.50 -21.17 -11.28
N ILE A 123 5.40 -19.96 -10.73
CA ILE A 123 5.33 -18.72 -11.51
C ILE A 123 6.29 -17.69 -10.91
N LYS A 124 7.37 -17.40 -11.64
CA LYS A 124 8.37 -16.42 -11.22
C LYS A 124 7.72 -15.03 -11.03
N GLY A 125 7.92 -14.46 -9.83
CA GLY A 125 7.41 -13.13 -9.48
C GLY A 125 5.98 -13.10 -8.94
N GLU A 126 5.31 -14.25 -8.83
CA GLU A 126 4.03 -14.38 -8.14
C GLU A 126 4.22 -14.80 -6.68
N TYR A 127 3.27 -14.39 -5.84
CA TYR A 127 3.27 -14.67 -4.41
C TYR A 127 1.86 -15.02 -3.95
N GLU A 128 1.74 -15.94 -3.01
CA GLU A 128 0.45 -16.35 -2.47
C GLU A 128 -0.18 -15.21 -1.67
N GLY A 129 -1.36 -14.75 -2.09
CA GLY A 129 -1.99 -13.54 -1.53
C GLY A 129 -1.70 -12.26 -2.33
N GLY A 130 -0.83 -12.35 -3.33
CA GLY A 130 -0.62 -11.39 -4.42
C GLY A 130 0.62 -10.51 -4.25
N LYS A 131 1.35 -10.30 -5.37
CA LYS A 131 2.57 -9.47 -5.43
C LYS A 131 2.37 -8.05 -4.90
N LYS A 132 1.24 -7.41 -5.25
CA LYS A 132 0.89 -6.07 -4.76
C LYS A 132 0.85 -6.03 -3.22
N SER A 133 0.17 -6.98 -2.59
CA SER A 133 0.03 -7.02 -1.13
C SER A 133 1.39 -7.17 -0.44
N ARG A 134 2.27 -8.01 -1.01
CA ARG A 134 3.65 -8.17 -0.52
C ARG A 134 4.46 -6.87 -0.63
N ASP A 135 4.46 -6.24 -1.80
CA ASP A 135 5.20 -4.99 -2.00
C ASP A 135 4.64 -3.86 -1.14
N LEU A 136 3.35 -3.92 -0.85
CA LEU A 136 2.70 -2.94 0.01
C LEU A 136 3.13 -3.11 1.45
N LEU A 137 3.24 -4.34 1.94
CA LEU A 137 3.83 -4.63 3.24
C LEU A 137 5.25 -4.06 3.35
N LEU A 138 6.09 -4.30 2.33
CA LEU A 138 7.45 -3.76 2.28
C LEU A 138 7.47 -2.24 2.31
N LEU A 139 6.64 -1.59 1.49
CA LEU A 139 6.50 -0.13 1.47
C LEU A 139 6.08 0.40 2.85
N MET A 140 5.09 -0.23 3.48
CA MET A 140 4.58 0.16 4.80
C MET A 140 5.63 0.01 5.90
N LEU A 141 6.48 -1.00 5.80
CA LEU A 141 7.60 -1.23 6.73
C LEU A 141 8.85 -0.39 6.40
N GLY A 142 8.74 0.56 5.48
CA GLY A 142 9.79 1.54 5.18
C GLY A 142 10.84 1.07 4.17
N ASP A 143 10.56 0.08 3.33
CA ASP A 143 11.44 -0.25 2.20
C ASP A 143 11.34 0.85 1.11
N PRO A 144 12.41 1.64 0.88
CA PRO A 144 12.38 2.72 -0.10
C PRO A 144 12.21 2.21 -1.54
N GLU A 145 12.58 0.96 -1.81
CA GLU A 145 12.57 0.37 -3.15
C GLU A 145 11.27 -0.39 -3.48
N ALA A 146 10.34 -0.43 -2.52
CA ALA A 146 9.07 -1.13 -2.68
C ALA A 146 8.12 -0.38 -3.60
N VAL A 147 7.58 -1.09 -4.60
CA VAL A 147 6.69 -0.52 -5.62
C VAL A 147 5.41 -1.36 -5.74
N PRO A 148 4.39 -1.14 -4.89
CA PRO A 148 3.12 -1.87 -4.94
C PRO A 148 2.24 -1.41 -6.10
N VAL A 149 2.25 -2.14 -7.21
CA VAL A 149 1.52 -1.76 -8.42
C VAL A 149 0.06 -2.19 -8.33
N ASP A 150 -0.83 -1.23 -8.57
CA ASP A 150 -2.25 -1.48 -8.81
C ASP A 150 -2.70 -0.84 -10.14
N ARG A 151 -3.99 -0.97 -10.46
CA ARG A 151 -4.53 -0.39 -11.70
C ARG A 151 -4.53 1.15 -11.73
N HIS A 152 -4.50 1.81 -10.56
CA HIS A 152 -4.41 3.27 -10.49
C HIS A 152 -3.00 3.73 -10.86
N VAL A 153 -1.99 3.02 -10.36
CA VAL A 153 -0.57 3.23 -10.66
C VAL A 153 -0.30 2.95 -12.13
N ASP A 154 -0.77 1.82 -12.67
CA ASP A 154 -0.73 1.51 -14.11
C ASP A 154 -1.30 2.68 -14.95
N ARG A 155 -2.53 3.10 -14.63
CA ARG A 155 -3.19 4.19 -15.34
C ARG A 155 -2.41 5.51 -15.22
N TRP A 156 -1.81 5.79 -14.06
CA TRP A 156 -1.01 6.98 -13.84
C TRP A 156 0.26 6.96 -14.70
N ILE A 157 1.01 5.86 -14.70
CA ILE A 157 2.22 5.72 -15.52
C ILE A 157 1.90 5.89 -17.01
N CYS A 158 0.80 5.31 -17.47
CA CYS A 158 0.38 5.40 -18.87
C CYS A 158 -0.10 6.81 -19.25
N LYS A 159 -1.03 7.38 -18.48
CA LYS A 159 -1.75 8.60 -18.90
C LYS A 159 -1.12 9.90 -18.42
N VAL A 160 -0.41 9.85 -17.30
CA VAL A 160 0.13 11.04 -16.62
C VAL A 160 1.64 11.10 -16.82
N ALA A 161 2.35 10.03 -16.48
CA ALA A 161 3.79 9.98 -16.64
C ALA A 161 4.21 9.76 -18.11
N LYS A 162 3.33 9.14 -18.93
CA LYS A 162 3.56 8.80 -20.35
C LYS A 162 4.81 7.94 -20.59
N LEU A 163 5.12 7.06 -19.65
CA LEU A 163 6.35 6.25 -19.69
C LEU A 163 6.10 4.85 -20.22
N TYR A 164 4.99 4.27 -19.79
CA TYR A 164 4.62 2.91 -20.15
C TYR A 164 3.10 2.78 -20.11
N CYS A 165 2.52 2.25 -21.18
CA CYS A 165 1.11 1.90 -21.22
C CYS A 165 1.00 0.38 -21.27
N PRO A 166 0.66 -0.28 -20.14
CA PRO A 166 0.43 -1.71 -20.09
C PRO A 166 -0.59 -2.15 -21.13
N THR A 167 -0.39 -3.35 -21.64
CA THR A 167 -1.32 -3.97 -22.59
C THR A 167 -2.68 -4.09 -21.90
N LYS A 168 -3.79 -3.68 -22.54
CA LYS A 168 -5.12 -3.75 -21.93
C LYS A 168 -5.40 -5.17 -21.43
N HIS A 169 -5.45 -5.33 -20.11
CA HIS A 169 -5.88 -6.57 -19.49
C HIS A 169 -7.41 -6.59 -19.38
N GLU A 170 -8.01 -7.79 -19.37
CA GLU A 170 -9.44 -7.93 -19.16
C GLU A 170 -9.87 -7.24 -17.85
N PRO A 171 -10.98 -6.50 -17.86
CA PRO A 171 -11.53 -5.92 -16.64
C PRO A 171 -11.75 -7.02 -15.58
N GLY A 172 -11.06 -6.94 -14.44
CA GLY A 172 -11.13 -7.96 -13.39
C GLY A 172 -9.94 -8.91 -13.34
N GLY A 173 -9.12 -9.01 -14.39
CA GLY A 173 -7.92 -9.85 -14.44
C GLY A 173 -6.74 -9.34 -13.60
N ARG A 174 -5.85 -10.25 -13.19
CA ARG A 174 -4.57 -9.92 -12.54
C ARG A 174 -3.61 -9.26 -13.54
N ILE A 175 -2.77 -8.33 -13.08
CA ILE A 175 -1.67 -7.79 -13.90
C ILE A 175 -0.62 -8.90 -14.03
N PRO A 176 -0.22 -9.31 -15.26
CA PRO A 176 0.81 -10.33 -15.44
C PRO A 176 2.14 -9.94 -14.78
N PRO A 177 2.93 -10.90 -14.26
CA PRO A 177 4.20 -10.59 -13.58
C PRO A 177 5.20 -9.77 -14.39
N SER A 178 5.32 -10.03 -15.70
CA SER A 178 6.21 -9.29 -16.59
C SER A 178 5.76 -7.84 -16.77
N GLU A 179 4.45 -7.59 -16.84
CA GLU A 179 3.89 -6.24 -16.93
C GLU A 179 4.03 -5.50 -15.61
N TYR A 180 3.81 -6.20 -14.49
CA TYR A 180 4.04 -5.68 -13.15
C TYR A 180 5.50 -5.21 -13.00
N GLN A 181 6.48 -6.00 -13.42
CA GLN A 181 7.91 -5.64 -13.38
C GLN A 181 8.24 -4.40 -14.20
N LYS A 182 7.75 -4.30 -15.45
CA LYS A 182 7.97 -3.12 -16.30
C LYS A 182 7.40 -1.85 -15.68
N VAL A 183 6.22 -1.95 -15.04
CA VAL A 183 5.64 -0.84 -14.30
C VAL A 183 6.54 -0.47 -13.12
N GLN A 184 7.07 -1.43 -12.36
CA GLN A 184 8.01 -1.13 -11.26
C GLN A 184 9.26 -0.41 -11.75
N GLU A 185 9.87 -0.87 -12.84
CA GLU A 185 11.03 -0.22 -13.45
C GLU A 185 10.71 1.20 -13.90
N ALA A 186 9.55 1.42 -14.53
CA ALA A 186 9.12 2.75 -14.92
C ALA A 186 8.97 3.70 -13.72
N VAL A 187 8.44 3.22 -12.58
CA VAL A 187 8.36 4.03 -11.35
C VAL A 187 9.75 4.38 -10.82
N ARG A 188 10.67 3.41 -10.76
CA ARG A 188 12.05 3.64 -10.28
C ARG A 188 12.76 4.71 -11.09
N ASN A 189 12.66 4.64 -12.42
CA ASN A 189 13.28 5.62 -13.31
C ASN A 189 12.74 7.05 -13.09
N VAL A 190 11.45 7.20 -12.77
CA VAL A 190 10.86 8.51 -12.46
C VAL A 190 11.29 8.99 -11.09
N ALA A 191 11.32 8.10 -10.11
CA ALA A 191 11.74 8.41 -8.76
C ALA A 191 13.17 8.96 -8.78
N GLU A 192 14.08 8.27 -9.49
CA GLU A 192 15.45 8.72 -9.73
C GLU A 192 15.48 10.10 -10.42
N ALA A 193 14.75 10.28 -11.52
CA ALA A 193 14.70 11.55 -12.25
C ALA A 193 14.12 12.71 -11.42
N CYS A 194 13.30 12.41 -10.41
CA CYS A 194 12.72 13.39 -9.49
C CYS A 194 13.50 13.54 -8.17
N GLY A 195 14.60 12.80 -7.99
CA GLY A 195 15.41 12.83 -6.76
C GLY A 195 14.66 12.33 -5.52
N THR A 196 13.82 11.30 -5.67
CA THR A 196 13.00 10.72 -4.60
C THR A 196 13.11 9.18 -4.62
N THR A 197 12.64 8.52 -3.56
CA THR A 197 12.59 7.06 -3.50
C THR A 197 11.39 6.51 -4.29
N PRO A 198 11.47 5.26 -4.80
CA PRO A 198 10.33 4.59 -5.41
C PRO A 198 9.08 4.53 -4.51
N GLY A 199 9.24 4.27 -3.21
CA GLY A 199 8.13 4.26 -2.24
C GLY A 199 7.40 5.61 -2.14
N GLU A 200 8.15 6.71 -2.06
CA GLU A 200 7.61 8.07 -2.05
C GLU A 200 6.88 8.43 -3.36
N MET A 201 7.48 8.08 -4.50
CA MET A 201 6.86 8.28 -5.82
C MET A 201 5.53 7.53 -5.93
N MET A 202 5.43 6.33 -5.35
CA MET A 202 4.22 5.54 -5.33
C MET A 202 3.09 6.19 -4.54
N VAL A 203 3.38 6.69 -3.34
CA VAL A 203 2.38 7.42 -2.55
C VAL A 203 1.95 8.70 -3.26
N SER A 204 2.90 9.42 -3.88
CA SER A 204 2.62 10.60 -4.70
C SER A 204 1.67 10.29 -5.86
N ALA A 205 1.87 9.16 -6.54
CA ALA A 205 1.00 8.70 -7.61
C ALA A 205 -0.42 8.38 -7.11
N TRP A 206 -0.57 7.81 -5.91
CA TRP A 206 -1.88 7.58 -5.30
C TRP A 206 -2.60 8.87 -4.91
N VAL A 207 -1.89 9.82 -4.28
CA VAL A 207 -2.44 11.15 -3.96
C VAL A 207 -2.93 11.80 -5.26
N TYR A 208 -2.07 11.87 -6.28
CA TYR A 208 -2.45 12.42 -7.59
C TYR A 208 -3.69 11.71 -8.17
N GLY A 209 -3.67 10.37 -8.18
CA GLY A 209 -4.73 9.55 -8.77
C GLY A 209 -6.08 9.75 -8.09
N MET A 210 -6.08 9.90 -6.77
CA MET A 210 -7.29 10.16 -6.00
C MET A 210 -7.85 11.55 -6.27
N CYS A 211 -6.98 12.56 -6.28
CA CYS A 211 -7.33 13.96 -6.50
C CYS A 211 -7.81 14.27 -7.92
N HIS A 212 -7.42 13.44 -8.90
CA HIS A 212 -7.87 13.53 -10.30
C HIS A 212 -8.83 12.41 -10.71
N SER A 213 -9.40 11.70 -9.74
CA SER A 213 -10.42 10.69 -10.04
C SER A 213 -11.70 11.35 -10.56
N ARG A 214 -12.51 10.60 -11.32
CA ARG A 214 -13.77 11.13 -11.90
C ARG A 214 -14.77 11.54 -10.83
N ILE A 215 -14.69 10.91 -9.66
CA ILE A 215 -15.43 11.29 -8.46
C ILE A 215 -14.59 12.37 -7.79
N LYS A 216 -15.07 13.61 -7.73
CA LYS A 216 -14.31 14.71 -7.11
C LYS A 216 -14.08 14.40 -5.63
N ARG A 217 -12.89 13.90 -5.30
CA ARG A 217 -12.42 13.71 -3.93
C ARG A 217 -11.61 14.94 -3.54
N THR A 218 -11.87 15.45 -2.35
CA THR A 218 -11.20 16.64 -1.80
C THR A 218 -9.99 16.29 -0.94
N LYS A 219 -9.87 15.02 -0.53
CA LYS A 219 -8.82 14.54 0.36
C LYS A 219 -8.37 13.12 0.02
N PHE A 220 -7.09 12.86 0.25
CA PHE A 220 -6.46 11.54 0.28
C PHE A 220 -6.30 11.10 1.74
N PRO A 221 -7.01 10.05 2.20
CA PRO A 221 -6.84 9.55 3.55
C PRO A 221 -5.54 8.73 3.65
N ILE A 222 -4.81 8.92 4.75
CA ILE A 222 -3.55 8.21 5.04
C ILE A 222 -3.82 7.09 6.07
N VAL A 223 -4.33 7.49 7.23
CA VAL A 223 -4.71 6.69 8.42
C VAL A 223 -5.83 7.49 9.11
N ASP A 224 -6.98 6.89 9.44
CA ASP A 224 -8.22 7.53 9.92
C ASP A 224 -8.36 9.06 9.67
N ASP A 225 -8.33 9.86 10.75
CA ASP A 225 -8.48 11.31 10.78
C ASP A 225 -7.33 12.09 10.10
N TYR A 226 -6.29 11.42 9.62
CA TYR A 226 -5.18 12.02 8.89
C TYR A 226 -5.39 11.94 7.38
N TYR A 227 -5.37 13.10 6.74
CA TYR A 227 -5.55 13.23 5.31
C TYR A 227 -4.67 14.33 4.72
N ILE A 228 -4.43 14.22 3.42
CA ILE A 228 -3.86 15.29 2.60
C ILE A 228 -4.95 15.87 1.71
N TYR A 229 -5.05 17.19 1.64
CA TYR A 229 -5.99 17.85 0.75
C TYR A 229 -5.52 17.82 -0.71
N CYS A 230 -6.49 17.64 -1.61
CA CYS A 230 -6.26 17.57 -3.05
C CYS A 230 -6.03 18.94 -3.70
N GLN A 231 -6.27 20.02 -2.98
CA GLN A 231 -5.96 21.38 -3.39
C GLN A 231 -5.07 22.03 -2.35
N PRO A 232 -4.11 22.88 -2.77
CA PRO A 232 -3.40 23.75 -1.84
C PRO A 232 -4.39 24.63 -1.08
N THR A 233 -4.01 25.06 0.12
CA THR A 233 -4.77 26.10 0.83
C THR A 233 -4.82 27.38 -0.01
N LEU A 234 -5.79 28.25 0.26
CA LEU A 234 -5.93 29.51 -0.50
C LEU A 234 -4.64 30.36 -0.42
N GLU A 235 -3.95 30.30 0.73
CA GLU A 235 -2.67 30.96 1.00
C GLU A 235 -1.52 30.41 0.14
N GLU A 236 -1.34 29.09 0.10
CA GLU A 236 -0.33 28.44 -0.77
C GLU A 236 -0.61 28.69 -2.27
N TRP A 237 -1.88 28.73 -2.68
CA TRP A 237 -2.25 29.03 -4.07
C TRP A 237 -1.92 30.48 -4.48
N THR A 238 -2.07 31.42 -3.56
CA THR A 238 -1.70 32.83 -3.80
C THR A 238 -0.20 33.04 -3.84
N GLU A 239 0.59 32.34 -3.03
CA GLU A 239 2.06 32.42 -3.05
C GLU A 239 2.65 31.88 -4.36
N GLU A 240 2.14 30.78 -4.91
CA GLU A 240 2.67 30.22 -6.17
C GLU A 240 2.28 31.00 -7.44
N ASN A 241 1.14 31.70 -7.43
CA ASN A 241 0.61 32.34 -8.65
C ASN A 241 0.72 33.87 -8.65
N TRP A 242 1.05 34.47 -7.50
CA TRP A 242 1.10 35.93 -7.32
C TRP A 242 2.34 36.40 -6.54
N GLY A 243 3.22 35.48 -6.12
CA GLY A 243 4.50 35.74 -5.44
C GLY A 243 5.70 35.77 -6.37
#